data_AF-A0A927RB53-F1
#
_entry.id   AF-A0A927RB53-F1
#
_cell.length_a   1.000
_cell.length_b   1.000
_cell.length_c   1.000
_cell.angle_alpha   90.00
_cell.angle_beta   90.00
_cell.angle_gamma   90.00
#
_symmetry.space_group_name_H-M   'P 1'
#
loop_
_entity.id
_entity.type
_entity.pdbx_description
1 polymer ?
#
loop_
_entity_poly.entity_id
_entity_poly.type
_entity_poly.pdbx_seq_one_letter_code
_entity_poly.pdbx_strand_id
1 'polypeptide(L)'
;MGNRHLALDNVTVDAAFFDEVVEIASRNRKGIRDLSGCSFEGATFLAGCRFGGCSFPRGANFIHASFDSPDFRNASFGDEVDFTGAEFVGTTRFENCTFGNHVKFGNCKFTGPINFGGATIGDGAIFWQSDFSDTAAFGDARFGSLVNWTFANFRSEASFSSARFGDGADFSRTQFHDFANFSAGYFGVAAQFSNVKFNGVTKFRRRIFARGALFSSTAFRGDTSFEQASFEGGDVTFVGADVVCRNFSLEGITFTRAVHITVDARSVSFKSTRFLNGGHVRMNGPSELDIEDASFPQPFMISSEVALGTTVRSVARADLSGLALSEVDLNGCRFVGSHNLDKLQIQATERPFSFMSTTRFGVKRMVIAEELELRKALHPQGLAEGQSGVTDEQVASIYRQLRKGREDRKDEPGAADFYYGEMLMRMRAAHTSRAERVIIGAYWLISGFGLRASRAFVAFLIAVTAGTAIIALCGLSPDSRGAPRYSLLDATLIALKSCLGWQSPSAVNVMGEYISLALRFVGPVLLGLCALAIRGRIKRG
;
A
#
# COMPACT_ATOMS: atom_id res chain seq x y z
N MET A 1 29.44 60.32 21.95
CA MET A 1 29.01 61.21 20.86
C MET A 1 27.86 60.54 20.12
N GLY A 2 26.70 61.18 20.15
CA GLY A 2 25.42 60.90 19.48
C GLY A 2 25.14 59.52 18.88
N ASN A 3 24.35 58.72 19.59
CA ASN A 3 23.47 57.69 19.02
C ASN A 3 22.45 58.42 18.11
N ARG A 4 22.79 58.70 16.85
CA ARG A 4 21.78 59.07 15.86
C ARG A 4 21.10 57.76 15.45
N HIS A 5 19.91 57.52 16.00
CA HIS A 5 18.97 56.60 15.36
C HIS A 5 18.77 57.07 13.92
N LEU A 6 19.19 56.26 12.96
CA LEU A 6 18.98 56.54 11.56
C LEU A 6 17.58 56.02 11.22
N ALA A 7 16.58 56.87 11.35
CA ALA A 7 15.20 56.56 10.96
C ALA A 7 14.99 57.01 9.52
N LEU A 8 14.75 56.04 8.64
CA LEU A 8 14.42 56.24 7.22
C LEU A 8 12.99 55.74 6.96
N ASP A 9 12.07 56.13 7.85
CA ASP A 9 10.67 55.70 7.81
C ASP A 9 9.90 56.44 6.71
N ASN A 10 9.09 55.71 5.95
CA ASN A 10 8.25 56.21 4.86
C ASN A 10 9.03 56.96 3.76
N VAL A 11 10.30 56.62 3.56
CA VAL A 11 11.18 57.24 2.55
C VAL A 11 11.43 56.27 1.39
N THR A 12 11.55 56.79 0.16
CA THR A 12 12.08 56.03 -0.97
C THR A 12 13.61 56.13 -1.02
N VAL A 13 14.28 54.99 -1.03
CA VAL A 13 15.73 54.84 -0.93
C VAL A 13 16.21 54.20 -2.23
N ASP A 14 17.05 54.90 -2.99
CA ASP A 14 17.75 54.34 -4.14
C ASP A 14 19.10 53.70 -3.74
N ALA A 15 19.70 52.95 -4.67
CA ALA A 15 20.94 52.22 -4.41
C ALA A 15 22.12 53.14 -4.05
N ALA A 16 22.22 54.33 -4.65
CA ALA A 16 23.33 55.25 -4.41
C ALA A 16 23.24 55.87 -3.01
N PHE A 17 22.04 56.31 -2.62
CA PHE A 17 21.77 56.81 -1.28
C PHE A 17 21.96 55.71 -0.22
N PHE A 18 21.51 54.49 -0.50
CA PHE A 18 21.71 53.37 0.42
C PHE A 18 23.20 53.01 0.61
N ASP A 19 23.98 52.97 -0.47
CA ASP A 19 25.42 52.71 -0.39
C ASP A 19 26.14 53.81 0.44
N GLU A 20 25.73 55.08 0.33
CA GLU A 20 26.25 56.17 1.16
C GLU A 20 25.91 55.95 2.65
N VAL A 21 24.67 55.58 2.96
CA VAL A 21 24.24 55.27 4.34
C VAL A 21 25.07 54.14 4.94
N VAL A 22 25.27 53.06 4.18
CA VAL A 22 26.09 51.91 4.60
C VAL A 22 27.56 52.31 4.78
N GLU A 23 28.11 53.15 3.91
CA GLU A 23 29.48 53.64 4.03
C GLU A 23 29.65 54.45 5.32
N ILE A 24 28.76 55.40 5.58
CA ILE A 24 28.76 56.21 6.80
C ILE A 24 28.68 55.32 8.06
N ALA A 25 27.80 54.32 8.03
CA ALA A 25 27.65 53.36 9.12
C ALA A 25 28.93 52.53 9.36
N SER A 26 29.63 52.15 8.29
CA SER A 26 30.84 51.30 8.35
C SER A 26 32.10 52.03 8.82
N ARG A 27 32.21 53.35 8.58
CA ARG A 27 33.40 54.16 8.91
C ARG A 27 33.75 54.12 10.40
N ASN A 28 32.77 53.91 11.28
CA ASN A 28 32.97 53.93 12.73
C ASN A 28 33.28 52.55 13.35
N ARG A 29 33.23 51.44 12.58
CA ARG A 29 33.34 50.06 13.14
C ARG A 29 34.24 49.12 12.35
N LYS A 30 35.44 49.59 11.94
CA LYS A 30 36.49 48.75 11.31
C LYS A 30 35.98 47.94 10.09
N GLY A 31 35.11 48.54 9.26
CA GLY A 31 34.59 47.88 8.05
C GLY A 31 33.39 46.97 8.27
N ILE A 32 32.88 46.84 9.50
CA ILE A 32 31.59 46.18 9.76
C ILE A 32 30.47 47.11 9.30
N ARG A 33 29.64 46.64 8.37
CA ARG A 33 28.45 47.34 7.84
C ARG A 33 27.32 47.32 8.88
N ASP A 34 27.49 48.05 9.97
CA ASP A 34 26.61 47.99 11.14
C ASP A 34 25.47 49.02 11.09
N LEU A 35 24.25 48.53 10.90
CA LEU A 35 23.03 49.34 10.81
C LEU A 35 22.21 49.28 12.11
N SER A 36 22.87 49.17 13.29
CA SER A 36 22.17 49.03 14.58
C SER A 36 21.18 50.17 14.87
N GLY A 37 19.93 49.82 15.18
CA GLY A 37 18.90 50.77 15.60
C GLY A 37 18.32 51.63 14.47
N CYS A 38 18.48 51.21 13.22
CA CYS A 38 17.79 51.83 12.09
C CYS A 38 16.32 51.37 12.05
N SER A 39 15.44 52.32 11.79
CA SER A 39 14.03 52.05 11.47
C SER A 39 13.81 52.37 9.99
N PHE A 40 13.12 51.48 9.30
CA PHE A 40 12.77 51.58 7.89
C PHE A 40 11.28 51.28 7.70
N GLU A 41 10.46 51.69 8.66
CA GLU A 41 9.02 51.44 8.64
C GLU A 41 8.40 52.15 7.44
N GLY A 42 7.67 51.43 6.60
CA GLY A 42 7.07 51.98 5.37
C GLY A 42 8.08 52.45 4.32
N ALA A 43 9.38 52.19 4.50
CA ALA A 43 10.41 52.60 3.55
C ALA A 43 10.28 51.82 2.24
N THR A 44 10.59 52.44 1.10
CA THR A 44 10.63 51.80 -0.22
C THR A 44 12.06 51.74 -0.74
N PHE A 45 12.66 50.56 -0.81
CA PHE A 45 14.00 50.34 -1.34
C PHE A 45 13.92 49.94 -2.81
N LEU A 46 14.48 50.78 -3.68
CA LEU A 46 14.52 50.53 -5.12
C LEU A 46 15.57 49.47 -5.48
N ALA A 47 15.48 48.95 -6.71
CA ALA A 47 16.40 47.96 -7.25
C ALA A 47 17.87 48.38 -7.06
N GLY A 48 18.70 47.44 -6.60
CA GLY A 48 20.13 47.63 -6.39
C GLY A 48 20.54 48.00 -4.96
N CYS A 49 19.59 48.22 -4.03
CA CYS A 49 19.92 48.36 -2.60
C CYS A 49 20.48 47.02 -2.06
N ARG A 50 21.78 46.99 -1.72
CA ARG A 50 22.48 45.77 -1.30
C ARG A 50 22.71 45.73 0.20
N PHE A 51 21.97 44.85 0.88
CA PHE A 51 22.10 44.56 2.29
C PHE A 51 23.09 43.41 2.59
N GLY A 52 23.66 42.80 1.55
CA GLY A 52 24.57 41.68 1.68
C GLY A 52 25.75 41.98 2.62
N GLY A 53 25.94 41.09 3.61
CA GLY A 53 26.96 41.23 4.65
C GLY A 53 26.73 42.34 5.68
N CYS A 54 25.58 43.02 5.66
CA CYS A 54 25.24 44.00 6.68
C CYS A 54 24.89 43.32 8.01
N SER A 55 25.15 44.03 9.11
CA SER A 55 24.89 43.58 10.48
C SER A 55 23.89 44.50 11.16
N PHE A 56 22.82 43.93 11.70
CA PHE A 56 21.75 44.61 12.45
C PHE A 56 21.72 44.07 13.88
N PRO A 57 22.72 44.34 14.73
CA PRO A 57 22.90 43.65 16.01
C PRO A 57 21.82 43.94 17.05
N ARG A 58 21.01 44.99 16.85
CA ARG A 58 19.87 45.36 17.71
C ARG A 58 18.52 45.10 17.03
N GLY A 59 18.49 44.16 16.09
CA GLY A 59 17.32 43.94 15.24
C GLY A 59 17.13 45.05 14.20
N ALA A 60 15.99 45.01 13.51
CA ALA A 60 15.63 46.00 12.51
C ALA A 60 14.10 46.04 12.32
N ASN A 61 13.56 47.24 12.12
CA ASN A 61 12.15 47.45 11.80
C ASN A 61 11.98 47.72 10.30
N PHE A 62 11.26 46.85 9.62
CA PHE A 62 10.88 46.91 8.21
C PHE A 62 9.36 46.71 8.04
N ILE A 63 8.57 47.02 9.06
CA ILE A 63 7.12 46.92 9.01
C ILE A 63 6.62 47.75 7.83
N HIS A 64 5.76 47.15 6.98
CA HIS A 64 5.23 47.77 5.77
C HIS A 64 6.27 48.29 4.76
N ALA A 65 7.54 47.90 4.88
CA ALA A 65 8.56 48.28 3.91
C ALA A 65 8.33 47.58 2.56
N SER A 66 8.73 48.24 1.47
CA SER A 66 8.71 47.68 0.12
C SER A 66 10.14 47.53 -0.40
N PHE A 67 10.47 46.39 -0.99
CA PHE A 67 11.78 46.12 -1.55
C PHE A 67 11.66 45.68 -3.01
N ASP A 68 12.48 46.25 -3.89
CA ASP A 68 12.66 45.74 -5.25
C ASP A 68 13.98 44.96 -5.38
N SER A 69 13.85 43.65 -5.59
CA SER A 69 14.89 42.67 -5.81
C SER A 69 16.04 42.73 -4.78
N PRO A 70 15.73 42.70 -3.47
CA PRO A 70 16.75 42.92 -2.45
C PRO A 70 17.72 41.74 -2.29
N ASP A 71 18.98 42.08 -2.03
CA ASP A 71 20.03 41.11 -1.74
C ASP A 71 20.50 41.26 -0.29
N PHE A 72 20.09 40.33 0.57
CA PHE A 72 20.48 40.22 1.98
C PHE A 72 21.53 39.15 2.22
N ARG A 73 22.12 38.51 1.19
CA ARG A 73 22.99 37.34 1.40
C ARG A 73 24.09 37.57 2.43
N ASN A 74 24.26 36.61 3.33
CA ASN A 74 25.21 36.68 4.46
C ASN A 74 24.99 37.86 5.43
N ALA A 75 23.83 38.52 5.41
CA ALA A 75 23.50 39.51 6.42
C ALA A 75 23.24 38.84 7.77
N SER A 76 23.56 39.55 8.85
CA SER A 76 23.31 39.11 10.21
C SER A 76 22.34 40.08 10.87
N PHE A 77 21.24 39.56 11.37
CA PHE A 77 20.32 40.30 12.20
C PHE A 77 20.37 39.76 13.63
N GLY A 78 20.39 40.65 14.61
CA GLY A 78 20.24 40.31 16.01
C GLY A 78 18.83 39.83 16.31
N ASP A 79 18.46 39.89 17.58
CA ASP A 79 17.11 39.58 18.01
C ASP A 79 16.14 40.70 17.60
N GLU A 80 14.87 40.33 17.40
CA GLU A 80 13.75 41.24 17.08
C GLU A 80 13.85 41.92 15.72
N VAL A 81 13.50 41.19 14.67
CA VAL A 81 13.43 41.72 13.30
C VAL A 81 12.00 41.62 12.80
N ASP A 82 11.43 42.74 12.39
CA ASP A 82 10.02 42.81 12.01
C ASP A 82 9.86 43.27 10.56
N PHE A 83 9.48 42.34 9.68
CA PHE A 83 9.06 42.60 8.30
C PHE A 83 7.54 42.55 8.16
N THR A 84 6.76 42.65 9.25
CA THR A 84 5.31 42.44 9.17
C THR A 84 4.66 43.37 8.13
N GLY A 85 3.89 42.78 7.21
CA GLY A 85 3.23 43.53 6.14
C GLY A 85 4.16 44.08 5.07
N ALA A 86 5.43 43.69 5.02
CA ALA A 86 6.37 44.11 3.99
C ALA A 86 6.06 43.46 2.63
N GLU A 87 6.37 44.18 1.56
CA GLU A 87 6.26 43.68 0.19
C GLU A 87 7.64 43.54 -0.46
N PHE A 88 7.87 42.37 -1.05
CA PHE A 88 9.09 42.04 -1.76
C PHE A 88 8.75 41.81 -3.23
N VAL A 89 9.25 42.69 -4.08
CA VAL A 89 9.11 42.66 -5.52
C VAL A 89 10.36 42.07 -6.14
N GLY A 90 10.21 41.23 -7.17
CA GLY A 90 11.34 40.57 -7.81
C GLY A 90 12.05 39.53 -6.92
N THR A 91 13.31 39.23 -7.24
CA THR A 91 14.04 38.13 -6.58
C THR A 91 14.59 38.57 -5.22
N THR A 92 14.19 37.88 -4.15
CA THR A 92 14.63 38.15 -2.78
C THR A 92 15.62 37.09 -2.30
N ARG A 93 16.81 37.52 -1.86
CA ARG A 93 17.87 36.60 -1.43
C ARG A 93 18.22 36.77 0.05
N PHE A 94 17.91 35.75 0.85
CA PHE A 94 18.30 35.59 2.25
C PHE A 94 19.27 34.42 2.46
N GLU A 95 20.00 34.01 1.42
CA GLU A 95 20.91 32.86 1.50
C GLU A 95 22.01 33.11 2.53
N ASN A 96 22.26 32.11 3.38
CA ASN A 96 23.22 32.15 4.48
C ASN A 96 23.03 33.34 5.45
N CYS A 97 21.84 33.94 5.52
CA CYS A 97 21.55 34.92 6.55
C CYS A 97 21.51 34.29 7.93
N THR A 98 21.88 35.06 8.94
CA THR A 98 21.63 34.72 10.34
C THR A 98 20.59 35.68 10.89
N PHE A 99 19.47 35.17 11.36
CA PHE A 99 18.51 35.90 12.16
C PHE A 99 18.63 35.40 13.60
N GLY A 100 18.67 36.32 14.56
CA GLY A 100 18.50 35.99 15.97
C GLY A 100 17.10 35.47 16.25
N ASN A 101 16.58 35.79 17.43
CA ASN A 101 15.26 35.37 17.85
C ASN A 101 14.16 36.34 17.37
N HIS A 102 12.93 35.85 17.31
CA HIS A 102 11.71 36.61 17.04
C HIS A 102 11.73 37.37 15.70
N VAL A 103 12.13 36.68 14.62
CA VAL A 103 11.94 37.20 13.26
C VAL A 103 10.50 37.05 12.81
N LYS A 104 9.90 38.15 12.32
CA LYS A 104 8.53 38.17 11.83
C LYS A 104 8.49 38.54 10.36
N PHE A 105 7.91 37.65 9.58
CA PHE A 105 7.51 37.85 8.19
C PHE A 105 5.98 37.78 8.05
N GLY A 106 5.23 38.04 9.13
CA GLY A 106 3.77 37.94 9.10
C GLY A 106 3.12 38.86 8.07
N ASN A 107 2.09 38.41 7.37
CA ASN A 107 1.41 39.19 6.33
C ASN A 107 2.35 39.73 5.23
N CYS A 108 3.52 39.12 5.01
CA CYS A 108 4.42 39.53 3.93
C CYS A 108 3.87 39.10 2.57
N LYS A 109 4.23 39.86 1.53
CA LYS A 109 3.93 39.49 0.14
C LYS A 109 5.23 39.38 -0.65
N PHE A 110 5.56 38.18 -1.09
CA PHE A 110 6.71 37.89 -1.94
C PHE A 110 6.21 37.63 -3.35
N THR A 111 6.39 38.60 -4.25
CA THR A 111 5.85 38.52 -5.63
C THR A 111 6.79 37.85 -6.62
N GLY A 112 8.09 37.81 -6.32
CA GLY A 112 9.08 37.05 -7.09
C GLY A 112 9.74 35.95 -6.26
N PRO A 113 10.72 35.22 -6.85
CA PRO A 113 11.35 34.09 -6.18
C PRO A 113 12.07 34.50 -4.89
N ILE A 114 11.93 33.69 -3.84
CA ILE A 114 12.63 33.88 -2.57
C ILE A 114 13.52 32.69 -2.21
N ASN A 115 14.71 32.99 -1.68
CA ASN A 115 15.66 31.97 -1.27
C ASN A 115 16.24 32.23 0.13
N PHE A 116 15.92 31.36 1.08
CA PHE A 116 16.47 31.24 2.44
C PHE A 116 17.48 30.09 2.56
N GLY A 117 18.08 29.67 1.45
CA GLY A 117 19.05 28.58 1.37
C GLY A 117 20.15 28.69 2.43
N GLY A 118 20.26 27.70 3.31
CA GLY A 118 21.26 27.68 4.39
C GLY A 118 21.10 28.76 5.48
N ALA A 119 20.02 29.54 5.46
CA ALA A 119 19.76 30.55 6.48
C ALA A 119 19.59 29.91 7.86
N THR A 120 20.11 30.57 8.90
CA THR A 120 19.88 30.20 10.29
C THR A 120 18.96 31.21 10.92
N ILE A 121 17.85 30.73 11.46
CA ILE A 121 16.82 31.53 12.10
C ILE A 121 16.67 31.01 13.53
N GLY A 122 16.79 31.92 14.50
CA GLY A 122 16.61 31.60 15.92
C GLY A 122 15.18 31.24 16.29
N ASP A 123 14.85 31.42 17.55
CA ASP A 123 13.58 30.97 18.10
C ASP A 123 12.43 31.93 17.76
N GLY A 124 11.21 31.41 17.64
CA GLY A 124 10.01 32.24 17.50
C GLY A 124 9.83 32.87 16.11
N ALA A 125 10.28 32.20 15.06
CA ALA A 125 10.10 32.65 13.68
C ALA A 125 8.63 32.55 13.23
N ILE A 126 8.12 33.62 12.62
CA ILE A 126 6.70 33.78 12.30
C ILE A 126 6.54 34.14 10.81
N PHE A 127 5.82 33.32 10.05
CA PHE A 127 5.50 33.50 8.63
C PHE A 127 3.98 33.45 8.36
N TRP A 128 3.15 33.59 9.39
CA TRP A 128 1.68 33.51 9.28
C TRP A 128 1.11 34.46 8.22
N GLN A 129 0.06 34.01 7.52
CA GLN A 129 -0.66 34.79 6.50
C GLN A 129 0.22 35.39 5.37
N SER A 130 1.46 34.92 5.20
CA SER A 130 2.32 35.39 4.11
C SER A 130 1.94 34.78 2.78
N ASP A 131 2.04 35.55 1.70
CA ASP A 131 1.83 35.08 0.32
C ASP A 131 3.17 34.99 -0.41
N PHE A 132 3.50 33.78 -0.86
CA PHE A 132 4.62 33.48 -1.74
C PHE A 132 4.05 33.21 -3.13
N SER A 133 4.03 34.25 -3.96
CA SER A 133 3.40 34.19 -5.29
C SER A 133 4.25 33.48 -6.33
N ASP A 134 5.55 33.31 -6.08
CA ASP A 134 6.50 32.55 -6.91
C ASP A 134 7.28 31.55 -6.04
N THR A 135 8.33 30.95 -6.59
CA THR A 135 9.13 29.89 -5.99
C THR A 135 9.71 30.32 -4.65
N ALA A 136 9.51 29.49 -3.62
CA ALA A 136 10.00 29.73 -2.27
C ALA A 136 10.94 28.61 -1.82
N ALA A 137 12.24 28.91 -1.74
CA ALA A 137 13.26 27.95 -1.34
C ALA A 137 13.72 28.20 0.11
N PHE A 138 13.56 27.19 0.95
CA PHE A 138 14.03 27.10 2.33
C PHE A 138 14.98 25.90 2.50
N GLY A 139 15.65 25.50 1.42
CA GLY A 139 16.58 24.37 1.40
C GLY A 139 17.69 24.55 2.43
N ASP A 140 18.00 23.52 3.20
CA ASP A 140 19.06 23.54 4.24
C ASP A 140 18.88 24.61 5.34
N ALA A 141 17.75 25.34 5.36
CA ALA A 141 17.46 26.33 6.38
C ALA A 141 17.30 25.68 7.75
N ARG A 142 17.71 26.40 8.80
CA ARG A 142 17.67 25.94 10.19
C ARG A 142 16.82 26.88 11.01
N PHE A 143 15.82 26.33 11.68
CA PHE A 143 14.94 27.05 12.59
C PHE A 143 15.14 26.54 14.01
N GLY A 144 15.40 27.45 14.96
CA GLY A 144 15.71 27.12 16.35
C GLY A 144 14.56 26.44 17.08
N SER A 145 13.38 27.06 17.09
CA SER A 145 12.18 26.55 17.74
C SER A 145 10.99 26.42 16.77
N LEU A 146 9.76 26.38 17.31
CA LEU A 146 8.53 26.18 16.56
C LEU A 146 8.30 27.35 15.59
N VAL A 147 8.24 27.04 14.30
CA VAL A 147 7.95 28.05 13.26
C VAL A 147 6.46 28.06 12.95
N ASN A 148 5.86 29.25 12.92
CA ASN A 148 4.46 29.43 12.58
C ASN A 148 4.29 29.80 11.09
N TRP A 149 3.72 28.88 10.30
CA TRP A 149 3.36 29.06 8.89
C TRP A 149 1.85 29.15 8.67
N THR A 150 1.06 29.29 9.74
CA THR A 150 -0.39 29.17 9.67
C THR A 150 -0.98 30.17 8.68
N PHE A 151 -1.94 29.72 7.87
CA PHE A 151 -2.56 30.51 6.80
C PHE A 151 -1.61 31.04 5.70
N ALA A 152 -0.34 30.62 5.67
CA ALA A 152 0.56 30.98 4.56
C ALA A 152 0.06 30.38 3.24
N ASN A 153 0.43 31.04 2.14
CA ASN A 153 0.02 30.66 0.80
C ASN A 153 1.23 30.54 -0.13
N PHE A 154 1.49 29.34 -0.65
CA PHE A 154 2.56 29.07 -1.62
C PHE A 154 1.95 28.79 -2.98
N ARG A 155 2.02 29.77 -3.90
CA ARG A 155 1.36 29.71 -5.22
C ARG A 155 2.13 28.90 -6.26
N SER A 156 3.45 28.80 -6.09
CA SER A 156 4.38 28.05 -6.94
C SER A 156 5.13 27.00 -6.11
N GLU A 157 6.26 26.50 -6.61
CA GLU A 157 7.11 25.54 -5.93
C GLU A 157 7.57 26.04 -4.55
N ALA A 158 7.39 25.21 -3.52
CA ALA A 158 7.88 25.44 -2.17
C ALA A 158 8.81 24.32 -1.73
N SER A 159 10.08 24.62 -1.50
CA SER A 159 11.10 23.64 -1.15
C SER A 159 11.63 23.84 0.27
N PHE A 160 11.33 22.89 1.16
CA PHE A 160 11.87 22.72 2.51
C PHE A 160 12.82 21.50 2.58
N SER A 161 13.45 21.18 1.44
CA SER A 161 14.39 20.06 1.35
C SER A 161 15.57 20.24 2.30
N SER A 162 15.91 19.22 3.07
CA SER A 162 16.97 19.26 4.08
C SER A 162 16.79 20.30 5.20
N ALA A 163 15.67 21.06 5.21
CA ALA A 163 15.39 22.04 6.23
C ALA A 163 15.22 21.37 7.61
N ARG A 164 15.78 22.00 8.63
CA ARG A 164 15.77 21.51 10.02
C ARG A 164 14.93 22.44 10.90
N PHE A 165 13.93 21.88 11.55
CA PHE A 165 13.05 22.55 12.49
C PHE A 165 13.31 21.99 13.88
N GLY A 166 13.94 22.77 14.77
CA GLY A 166 14.36 22.32 16.11
C GLY A 166 13.17 21.84 16.95
N ASP A 167 12.20 22.70 17.21
CA ASP A 167 10.98 22.35 17.98
C ASP A 167 9.74 22.09 17.10
N GLY A 168 9.91 21.95 15.78
CA GLY A 168 8.84 21.63 14.84
C GLY A 168 8.33 22.82 14.01
N ALA A 169 7.21 22.62 13.32
CA ALA A 169 6.58 23.64 12.51
C ALA A 169 5.07 23.46 12.50
N ASP A 170 4.35 24.57 12.51
CA ASP A 170 2.90 24.60 12.36
C ASP A 170 2.52 25.16 11.00
N PHE A 171 2.12 24.26 10.09
CA PHE A 171 1.58 24.59 8.77
C PHE A 171 0.06 24.62 8.77
N SER A 172 -0.62 24.69 9.93
CA SER A 172 -2.07 24.58 9.96
C SER A 172 -2.75 25.62 9.06
N ARG A 173 -3.66 25.16 8.20
CA ARG A 173 -4.40 25.98 7.22
C ARG A 173 -3.52 26.63 6.14
N THR A 174 -2.27 26.20 5.97
CA THR A 174 -1.42 26.59 4.84
C THR A 174 -1.92 25.96 3.54
N GLN A 175 -1.71 26.64 2.42
CA GLN A 175 -2.02 26.13 1.09
C GLN A 175 -0.75 26.05 0.24
N PHE A 176 -0.54 24.90 -0.39
CA PHE A 176 0.49 24.67 -1.41
C PHE A 176 -0.21 24.42 -2.73
N HIS A 177 -0.08 25.34 -3.67
CA HIS A 177 -0.77 25.27 -4.95
C HIS A 177 -0.06 24.38 -5.98
N ASP A 178 1.26 24.29 -5.91
CA ASP A 178 2.09 23.48 -6.79
C ASP A 178 2.99 22.52 -5.96
N PHE A 179 4.16 22.17 -6.47
CA PHE A 179 5.10 21.23 -5.86
C PHE A 179 5.56 21.67 -4.46
N ALA A 180 5.43 20.78 -3.48
CA ALA A 180 5.88 20.99 -2.10
C ALA A 180 6.88 19.90 -1.68
N ASN A 181 8.13 20.29 -1.42
CA ASN A 181 9.21 19.37 -1.10
C ASN A 181 9.66 19.47 0.36
N PHE A 182 9.35 18.48 1.18
CA PHE A 182 9.80 18.36 2.57
C PHE A 182 10.87 17.26 2.75
N SER A 183 11.50 16.80 1.66
CA SER A 183 12.41 15.64 1.71
C SER A 183 13.66 15.88 2.56
N ALA A 184 14.24 14.82 3.11
CA ALA A 184 15.59 14.76 3.69
C ALA A 184 15.93 15.74 4.83
N GLY A 185 14.93 16.27 5.56
CA GLY A 185 15.16 17.15 6.72
C GLY A 185 14.76 16.55 8.06
N TYR A 186 14.58 17.41 9.05
CA TYR A 186 14.32 17.01 10.43
C TYR A 186 13.28 17.91 11.08
N PHE A 187 12.31 17.31 11.78
CA PHE A 187 11.44 17.99 12.74
C PHE A 187 11.74 17.40 14.12
N GLY A 188 12.26 18.20 15.06
CA GLY A 188 12.67 17.72 16.38
C GLY A 188 11.55 17.52 17.39
N VAL A 189 10.38 18.13 17.15
CA VAL A 189 9.14 17.82 17.87
C VAL A 189 8.05 17.44 16.84
N ALA A 190 6.82 17.89 17.03
CA ALA A 190 5.68 17.53 16.18
C ALA A 190 5.54 18.52 15.02
N ALA A 191 5.35 18.01 13.81
CA ALA A 191 4.94 18.82 12.67
C ALA A 191 3.41 18.81 12.53
N GLN A 192 2.79 19.99 12.49
CA GLN A 192 1.34 20.12 12.37
C GLN A 192 0.95 20.49 10.93
N PHE A 193 0.13 19.65 10.30
CA PHE A 193 -0.41 19.84 8.95
C PHE A 193 -1.94 19.87 8.95
N SER A 194 -2.54 20.39 10.02
CA SER A 194 -3.99 20.40 10.20
C SER A 194 -4.68 21.34 9.21
N ASN A 195 -5.67 20.87 8.47
CA ASN A 195 -6.40 21.63 7.45
C ASN A 195 -5.49 22.19 6.33
N VAL A 196 -4.34 21.54 6.06
CA VAL A 196 -3.46 21.90 4.95
C VAL A 196 -4.05 21.41 3.63
N LYS A 197 -3.86 22.20 2.57
CA LYS A 197 -4.18 21.79 1.20
C LYS A 197 -2.90 21.68 0.39
N PHE A 198 -2.59 20.46 -0.05
CA PHE A 198 -1.53 20.18 -1.01
C PHE A 198 -2.17 19.94 -2.38
N ASN A 199 -2.21 20.98 -3.22
CA ASN A 199 -2.84 20.90 -4.53
C ASN A 199 -1.91 20.31 -5.61
N GLY A 200 -0.59 20.47 -5.44
CA GLY A 200 0.43 19.87 -6.29
C GLY A 200 1.12 18.65 -5.65
N VAL A 201 2.16 18.17 -6.32
CA VAL A 201 2.94 17.01 -5.89
C VAL A 201 3.62 17.30 -4.54
N THR A 202 3.54 16.38 -3.58
CA THR A 202 4.11 16.56 -2.24
C THR A 202 5.05 15.42 -1.87
N LYS A 203 6.26 15.76 -1.42
CA LYS A 203 7.28 14.76 -1.05
C LYS A 203 7.74 14.94 0.40
N PHE A 204 7.61 13.87 1.19
CA PHE A 204 8.17 13.73 2.54
C PHE A 204 9.28 12.67 2.59
N ARG A 205 9.98 12.46 1.48
CA ARG A 205 10.95 11.35 1.33
C ARG A 205 12.09 11.47 2.32
N ARG A 206 12.45 10.38 3.01
CA ARG A 206 13.57 10.33 3.98
C ARG A 206 13.50 11.44 5.04
N ARG A 207 12.29 11.92 5.34
CA ARG A 207 12.07 12.97 6.34
C ARG A 207 12.00 12.33 7.72
N ILE A 208 12.68 12.94 8.70
CA ILE A 208 12.65 12.47 10.08
C ILE A 208 11.72 13.37 10.90
N PHE A 209 10.74 12.76 11.55
CA PHE A 209 9.83 13.39 12.51
C PHE A 209 10.09 12.80 13.90
N ALA A 210 10.91 13.47 14.69
CA ALA A 210 11.37 12.93 15.98
C ALA A 210 10.22 12.74 16.98
N ARG A 211 9.16 13.59 16.93
CA ARG A 211 7.97 13.42 17.78
C ARG A 211 6.66 13.37 17.00
N GLY A 212 6.70 12.84 15.78
CA GLY A 212 5.52 12.55 14.98
C GLY A 212 5.02 13.70 14.10
N ALA A 213 3.90 13.46 13.42
CA ALA A 213 3.27 14.41 12.51
C ALA A 213 1.75 14.25 12.54
N LEU A 214 1.04 15.38 12.57
CA LEU A 214 -0.42 15.40 12.59
C LEU A 214 -0.96 15.86 11.23
N PHE A 215 -1.65 14.97 10.53
CA PHE A 215 -2.38 15.23 9.29
C PHE A 215 -3.88 15.12 9.55
N SER A 216 -4.44 16.15 10.21
CA SER A 216 -5.86 16.23 10.51
C SER A 216 -6.60 17.07 9.47
N SER A 217 -7.64 16.52 8.85
CA SER A 217 -8.41 17.23 7.81
C SER A 217 -7.54 17.78 6.67
N THR A 218 -6.39 17.14 6.42
CA THR A 218 -5.45 17.52 5.35
C THR A 218 -5.98 17.00 4.02
N ALA A 219 -5.92 17.84 2.99
CA ALA A 219 -6.30 17.46 1.63
C ALA A 219 -5.05 17.28 0.77
N PHE A 220 -4.84 16.08 0.22
CA PHE A 220 -3.80 15.80 -0.77
C PHE A 220 -4.45 15.66 -2.14
N ARG A 221 -4.30 16.67 -3.02
CA ARG A 221 -4.84 16.66 -4.39
C ARG A 221 -3.81 16.31 -5.47
N GLY A 222 -2.52 16.44 -5.16
CA GLY A 222 -1.42 16.00 -6.00
C GLY A 222 -0.71 14.76 -5.47
N ASP A 223 0.14 14.16 -6.32
CA ASP A 223 0.83 12.92 -5.98
C ASP A 223 1.66 13.08 -4.71
N THR A 224 1.50 12.15 -3.77
CA THR A 224 2.06 12.28 -2.43
C THR A 224 2.90 11.06 -2.08
N SER A 225 4.15 11.29 -1.67
CA SER A 225 5.10 10.23 -1.31
C SER A 225 5.73 10.49 0.05
N PHE A 226 5.65 9.49 0.92
CA PHE A 226 6.28 9.45 2.24
C PHE A 226 7.41 8.40 2.30
N GLU A 227 7.99 8.06 1.15
CA GLU A 227 8.97 6.98 1.01
C GLU A 227 10.15 7.14 1.99
N GLN A 228 10.37 6.12 2.81
CA GLN A 228 11.45 6.08 3.83
C GLN A 228 11.36 7.20 4.88
N ALA A 229 10.19 7.81 5.09
CA ALA A 229 10.01 8.73 6.22
C ALA A 229 10.11 7.97 7.56
N SER A 230 10.81 8.56 8.53
CA SER A 230 11.05 8.00 9.87
C SER A 230 10.32 8.79 10.94
N PHE A 231 9.73 8.10 11.90
CA PHE A 231 8.97 8.67 13.01
C PHE A 231 9.51 8.08 14.32
N GLU A 232 10.54 8.70 14.88
CA GLU A 232 11.46 8.08 15.85
C GLU A 232 10.95 8.09 17.31
N GLY A 233 9.98 8.93 17.63
CA GLY A 233 9.52 9.12 19.01
C GLY A 233 8.15 9.79 19.14
N GLY A 234 7.36 9.84 18.07
CA GLY A 234 5.97 10.27 18.15
C GLY A 234 5.15 9.83 16.95
N ASP A 235 3.84 9.95 17.11
CA ASP A 235 2.87 9.25 16.29
C ASP A 235 2.60 9.98 14.96
N VAL A 236 2.38 9.21 13.89
CA VAL A 236 1.74 9.73 12.66
C VAL A 236 0.26 9.54 12.78
N THR A 237 -0.47 10.64 12.76
CA THR A 237 -1.92 10.60 12.89
C THR A 237 -2.54 11.18 11.63
N PHE A 238 -3.21 10.33 10.86
CA PHE A 238 -4.13 10.73 9.82
C PHE A 238 -5.55 10.64 10.39
N VAL A 239 -6.23 11.77 10.52
CA VAL A 239 -7.61 11.84 11.02
C VAL A 239 -8.41 12.70 10.06
N GLY A 240 -9.37 12.08 9.36
CA GLY A 240 -10.17 12.78 8.35
C GLY A 240 -9.33 13.34 7.19
N ALA A 241 -8.16 12.75 6.92
CA ALA A 241 -7.37 13.12 5.75
C ALA A 241 -8.12 12.71 4.48
N ASP A 242 -8.25 13.65 3.54
CA ASP A 242 -8.88 13.45 2.24
C ASP A 242 -7.79 13.36 1.17
N VAL A 243 -7.52 12.15 0.70
CA VAL A 243 -6.50 11.88 -0.31
C VAL A 243 -7.21 11.70 -1.65
N VAL A 244 -7.02 12.64 -2.58
CA VAL A 244 -7.56 12.58 -3.95
C VAL A 244 -6.45 12.86 -4.94
N CYS A 245 -5.64 11.85 -5.31
CA CYS A 245 -4.44 12.05 -6.13
C CYS A 245 -4.24 10.90 -7.14
N ARG A 246 -3.25 10.96 -8.03
CA ARG A 246 -2.99 9.81 -8.92
C ARG A 246 -2.19 8.75 -8.18
N ASN A 247 -1.14 9.16 -7.47
CA ASN A 247 -0.23 8.26 -6.78
C ASN A 247 -0.10 8.64 -5.29
N PHE A 248 -0.38 7.67 -4.42
CA PHE A 248 -0.22 7.79 -2.97
C PHE A 248 0.70 6.70 -2.43
N SER A 249 1.86 7.06 -1.89
CA SER A 249 2.84 6.08 -1.39
C SER A 249 3.17 6.33 0.09
N LEU A 250 2.98 5.29 0.90
CA LEU A 250 3.37 5.20 2.31
C LEU A 250 4.56 4.25 2.53
N GLU A 251 5.38 4.06 1.49
CA GLU A 251 6.40 3.03 1.46
C GLU A 251 7.46 3.18 2.58
N GLY A 252 7.68 2.10 3.33
CA GLY A 252 8.67 2.04 4.39
C GLY A 252 8.29 2.75 5.69
N ILE A 253 7.05 3.22 5.84
CA ILE A 253 6.59 3.87 7.08
C ILE A 253 6.23 2.84 8.15
N THR A 254 6.51 3.18 9.41
CA THR A 254 5.98 2.44 10.57
C THR A 254 4.95 3.29 11.32
N PHE A 255 3.71 2.80 11.39
CA PHE A 255 2.63 3.38 12.17
C PHE A 255 2.52 2.69 13.53
N THR A 256 2.69 3.47 14.59
CA THR A 256 2.58 3.05 16.00
C THR A 256 1.17 3.20 16.56
N ARG A 257 0.22 3.81 15.85
CA ARG A 257 -1.19 3.96 16.26
C ARG A 257 -2.14 3.37 15.22
N ALA A 258 -3.42 3.27 15.59
CA ALA A 258 -4.49 3.00 14.65
C ALA A 258 -4.58 4.11 13.59
N VAL A 259 -4.69 3.71 12.33
CA VAL A 259 -4.74 4.62 11.17
C VAL A 259 -6.13 4.60 10.56
N HIS A 260 -6.71 5.77 10.27
CA HIS A 260 -7.98 5.91 9.57
C HIS A 260 -7.82 6.86 8.39
N ILE A 261 -7.79 6.32 7.17
CA ILE A 261 -7.56 7.11 5.94
C ILE A 261 -8.64 6.78 4.91
N THR A 262 -9.17 7.84 4.28
CA THR A 262 -10.00 7.75 3.09
C THR A 262 -9.18 8.14 1.87
N VAL A 263 -9.13 7.27 0.87
CA VAL A 263 -8.27 7.42 -0.31
C VAL A 263 -9.08 7.28 -1.59
N ASP A 264 -8.97 8.26 -2.47
CA ASP A 264 -9.38 8.21 -3.87
C ASP A 264 -8.13 8.40 -4.73
N ALA A 265 -7.44 7.31 -5.05
CA ALA A 265 -6.21 7.39 -5.83
C ALA A 265 -6.04 6.23 -6.81
N ARG A 266 -5.51 6.53 -8.01
CA ARG A 266 -5.31 5.48 -9.03
C ARG A 266 -4.30 4.42 -8.58
N SER A 267 -3.25 4.81 -7.87
CA SER A 267 -2.22 3.90 -7.35
C SER A 267 -1.92 4.21 -5.88
N VAL A 268 -1.95 3.16 -5.05
CA VAL A 268 -1.69 3.21 -3.62
C VAL A 268 -0.62 2.17 -3.27
N SER A 269 0.46 2.59 -2.61
CA SER A 269 1.54 1.69 -2.18
C SER A 269 1.72 1.73 -0.66
N PHE A 270 1.56 0.56 -0.04
CA PHE A 270 1.91 0.25 1.36
C PHE A 270 3.13 -0.66 1.43
N LYS A 271 4.01 -0.62 0.42
CA LYS A 271 5.18 -1.46 0.37
C LYS A 271 6.08 -1.24 1.59
N SER A 272 6.53 -2.32 2.23
CA SER A 272 7.36 -2.26 3.44
C SER A 272 6.75 -1.42 4.60
N THR A 273 5.44 -1.16 4.58
CA THR A 273 4.75 -0.38 5.60
C THR A 273 4.33 -1.27 6.77
N ARG A 274 4.47 -0.80 8.01
CA ARG A 274 4.10 -1.55 9.23
C ARG A 274 2.97 -0.85 9.97
N PHE A 275 1.85 -1.54 10.20
CA PHE A 275 0.69 -1.04 10.93
C PHE A 275 0.54 -1.74 12.28
N LEU A 276 1.25 -1.25 13.31
CA LEU A 276 1.42 -1.99 14.57
C LEU A 276 0.16 -2.06 15.43
N ASN A 277 -0.76 -1.11 15.29
CA ASN A 277 -1.96 -0.99 16.14
C ASN A 277 -3.29 -1.02 15.35
N GLY A 278 -3.28 -1.63 14.16
CA GLY A 278 -4.50 -1.82 13.37
C GLY A 278 -4.98 -0.54 12.69
N GLY A 279 -6.23 -0.54 12.25
CA GLY A 279 -6.82 0.61 11.56
C GLY A 279 -7.77 0.24 10.43
N HIS A 280 -8.16 1.25 9.66
CA HIS A 280 -9.04 1.12 8.52
C HIS A 280 -8.61 2.07 7.39
N VAL A 281 -8.44 1.52 6.18
CA VAL A 281 -8.28 2.29 4.95
C VAL A 281 -9.51 2.05 4.08
N ARG A 282 -10.19 3.14 3.73
CA ARG A 282 -11.31 3.13 2.79
C ARG A 282 -10.85 3.68 1.45
N MET A 283 -11.01 2.89 0.39
CA MET A 283 -10.80 3.31 -0.99
C MET A 283 -12.14 3.78 -1.57
N ASN A 284 -12.25 5.04 -1.97
CA ASN A 284 -13.49 5.61 -2.53
C ASN A 284 -13.61 5.37 -4.04
N GLY A 285 -12.47 5.36 -4.74
CA GLY A 285 -12.39 5.19 -6.19
C GLY A 285 -11.64 3.92 -6.61
N PRO A 286 -11.67 3.59 -7.91
CA PRO A 286 -10.92 2.46 -8.44
C PRO A 286 -9.41 2.71 -8.31
N SER A 287 -8.71 1.74 -7.70
CA SER A 287 -7.34 1.92 -7.22
C SER A 287 -6.51 0.64 -7.43
N GLU A 288 -5.23 0.78 -7.77
CA GLU A 288 -4.25 -0.31 -7.70
C GLU A 288 -3.50 -0.27 -6.36
N LEU A 289 -3.56 -1.34 -5.59
CA LEU A 289 -3.01 -1.42 -4.24
C LEU A 289 -1.82 -2.40 -4.16
N ASP A 290 -0.67 -1.92 -3.70
CA ASP A 290 0.51 -2.74 -3.43
C ASP A 290 0.79 -2.86 -1.92
N ILE A 291 0.95 -4.09 -1.43
CA ILE A 291 1.10 -4.44 -0.01
C ILE A 291 2.37 -5.31 0.18
N GLU A 292 3.29 -5.32 -0.79
CA GLU A 292 4.54 -6.09 -0.69
C GLU A 292 5.36 -5.75 0.57
N ASP A 293 5.87 -6.74 1.30
CA ASP A 293 6.66 -6.58 2.55
C ASP A 293 5.94 -5.82 3.69
N ALA A 294 4.62 -5.59 3.59
CA ALA A 294 3.87 -4.89 4.64
C ALA A 294 3.58 -5.78 5.85
N SER A 295 3.31 -5.20 7.02
CA SER A 295 3.01 -5.95 8.24
C SER A 295 1.77 -5.47 8.95
N PHE A 296 0.84 -6.40 9.21
CA PHE A 296 -0.44 -6.17 9.91
C PHE A 296 -0.58 -7.13 11.11
N PRO A 297 0.11 -6.87 12.23
CA PRO A 297 0.04 -7.71 13.43
C PRO A 297 -1.30 -7.61 14.18
N GLN A 298 -2.04 -6.50 14.01
CA GLN A 298 -3.33 -6.22 14.64
C GLN A 298 -4.44 -6.09 13.61
N PRO A 299 -5.73 -6.17 14.00
CA PRO A 299 -6.85 -6.05 13.06
C PRO A 299 -6.78 -4.76 12.23
N PHE A 300 -6.65 -4.94 10.91
CA PHE A 300 -6.54 -3.87 9.95
C PHE A 300 -7.46 -4.14 8.77
N MET A 301 -8.38 -3.21 8.49
CA MET A 301 -9.34 -3.35 7.40
C MET A 301 -8.95 -2.50 6.20
N ILE A 302 -9.05 -3.06 5.01
CA ILE A 302 -9.00 -2.32 3.74
C ILE A 302 -10.32 -2.60 3.01
N SER A 303 -11.08 -1.56 2.74
CA SER A 303 -12.40 -1.68 2.09
C SER A 303 -12.46 -0.82 0.83
N SER A 304 -13.05 -1.35 -0.24
CA SER A 304 -13.40 -0.58 -1.43
C SER A 304 -14.86 -0.14 -1.37
N GLU A 305 -15.15 1.12 -1.69
CA GLU A 305 -16.53 1.63 -1.82
C GLU A 305 -17.18 1.17 -3.12
N VAL A 306 -16.43 1.25 -4.23
CA VAL A 306 -16.82 0.63 -5.49
C VAL A 306 -16.47 -0.85 -5.39
N ALA A 307 -17.49 -1.72 -5.43
CA ALA A 307 -17.30 -3.17 -5.39
C ALA A 307 -16.33 -3.62 -6.51
N LEU A 308 -15.25 -4.30 -6.11
CA LEU A 308 -14.17 -4.75 -7.01
C LEU A 308 -13.45 -3.61 -7.76
N GLY A 309 -13.63 -2.34 -7.34
CA GLY A 309 -12.94 -1.20 -7.93
C GLY A 309 -11.45 -1.14 -7.55
N THR A 310 -11.10 -1.61 -6.36
CA THR A 310 -9.71 -1.69 -5.91
C THR A 310 -9.11 -3.04 -6.26
N THR A 311 -7.98 -3.07 -6.95
CA THR A 311 -7.24 -4.29 -7.33
C THR A 311 -5.96 -4.41 -6.50
N VAL A 312 -5.73 -5.55 -5.83
CA VAL A 312 -4.48 -5.77 -5.08
C VAL A 312 -3.45 -6.42 -6.01
N ARG A 313 -2.34 -5.72 -6.24
CA ARG A 313 -1.25 -6.18 -7.09
C ARG A 313 -0.38 -7.24 -6.42
N SER A 314 0.01 -7.02 -5.17
CA SER A 314 0.86 -7.96 -4.44
C SER A 314 0.65 -7.87 -2.93
N VAL A 315 0.72 -9.02 -2.28
CA VAL A 315 0.85 -9.22 -0.83
C VAL A 315 2.10 -10.06 -0.51
N ALA A 316 3.06 -10.09 -1.44
CA ALA A 316 4.24 -10.93 -1.32
C ALA A 316 5.05 -10.52 -0.09
N ARG A 317 5.50 -11.52 0.69
CA ARG A 317 6.31 -11.33 1.92
C ARG A 317 5.63 -10.50 3.02
N ALA A 318 4.37 -10.15 2.86
CA ALA A 318 3.62 -9.41 3.87
C ALA A 318 3.16 -10.32 5.02
N ASP A 319 3.05 -9.78 6.24
CA ASP A 319 2.38 -10.45 7.36
C ASP A 319 0.88 -10.09 7.39
N LEU A 320 0.06 -11.09 7.07
CA LEU A 320 -1.38 -10.94 6.87
C LEU A 320 -2.21 -11.32 8.12
N SER A 321 -1.57 -11.48 9.28
CA SER A 321 -2.19 -11.98 10.52
C SER A 321 -3.48 -11.26 10.91
N GLY A 322 -3.50 -9.94 10.80
CA GLY A 322 -4.64 -9.09 11.14
C GLY A 322 -5.34 -8.44 9.94
N LEU A 323 -4.94 -8.75 8.70
CA LEU A 323 -5.47 -8.08 7.52
C LEU A 323 -6.87 -8.60 7.15
N ALA A 324 -7.81 -7.67 6.96
CA ALA A 324 -9.12 -7.90 6.38
C ALA A 324 -9.30 -7.04 5.12
N LEU A 325 -9.73 -7.66 4.03
CA LEU A 325 -10.05 -7.05 2.74
C LEU A 325 -11.55 -7.19 2.50
N SER A 326 -12.20 -6.09 2.12
CA SER A 326 -13.64 -6.06 1.81
C SER A 326 -13.90 -5.40 0.48
N GLU A 327 -14.70 -6.05 -0.38
CA GLU A 327 -15.06 -5.54 -1.72
C GLU A 327 -13.85 -5.26 -2.65
N VAL A 328 -12.73 -5.95 -2.42
CA VAL A 328 -11.47 -5.77 -3.16
C VAL A 328 -11.28 -6.90 -4.18
N ASP A 329 -10.79 -6.55 -5.37
CA ASP A 329 -10.38 -7.50 -6.40
C ASP A 329 -8.97 -8.04 -6.14
N LEU A 330 -8.84 -9.38 -6.07
CA LEU A 330 -7.56 -10.10 -5.92
C LEU A 330 -7.11 -10.74 -7.24
N ASN A 331 -7.71 -10.38 -8.36
CA ASN A 331 -7.25 -10.79 -9.69
C ASN A 331 -5.84 -10.30 -9.96
N GLY A 332 -4.94 -11.22 -10.26
CA GLY A 332 -3.54 -10.88 -10.51
C GLY A 332 -2.74 -10.60 -9.23
N CYS A 333 -3.33 -10.75 -8.05
CA CYS A 333 -2.62 -10.58 -6.78
C CYS A 333 -1.56 -11.66 -6.61
N ARG A 334 -0.33 -11.23 -6.32
CA ARG A 334 0.79 -12.13 -6.00
C ARG A 334 0.89 -12.38 -4.50
N PHE A 335 0.75 -13.65 -4.10
CA PHE A 335 0.81 -14.19 -2.74
C PHE A 335 2.16 -14.83 -2.37
N VAL A 336 3.06 -15.04 -3.33
CA VAL A 336 4.33 -15.74 -3.07
C VAL A 336 5.08 -15.14 -1.87
N GLY A 337 5.43 -16.00 -0.91
CA GLY A 337 6.19 -15.63 0.29
C GLY A 337 5.39 -14.90 1.37
N SER A 338 4.08 -14.69 1.20
CA SER A 338 3.24 -14.10 2.24
C SER A 338 3.25 -14.94 3.53
N HIS A 339 3.23 -14.28 4.69
CA HIS A 339 3.14 -14.90 6.00
C HIS A 339 1.70 -14.86 6.53
N ASN A 340 1.28 -15.94 7.21
CA ASN A 340 -0.04 -16.07 7.82
C ASN A 340 -1.20 -15.87 6.82
N LEU A 341 -1.05 -16.36 5.58
CA LEU A 341 -2.09 -16.26 4.55
C LEU A 341 -3.38 -16.98 4.94
N ASP A 342 -3.30 -17.99 5.81
CA ASP A 342 -4.46 -18.68 6.37
C ASP A 342 -5.31 -17.78 7.30
N LYS A 343 -4.75 -16.68 7.82
CA LYS A 343 -5.48 -15.72 8.66
C LYS A 343 -6.13 -14.58 7.87
N LEU A 344 -5.70 -14.34 6.62
CA LEU A 344 -6.21 -13.26 5.77
C LEU A 344 -7.75 -13.29 5.68
N GLN A 345 -8.41 -12.20 6.03
CA GLN A 345 -9.86 -12.10 5.94
C GLN A 345 -10.32 -11.49 4.63
N ILE A 346 -11.03 -12.26 3.79
CA ILE A 346 -11.72 -11.74 2.62
C ILE A 346 -13.22 -11.72 2.96
N GLN A 347 -13.81 -10.54 3.07
CA GLN A 347 -15.21 -10.31 3.44
C GLN A 347 -15.97 -9.68 2.27
N ALA A 348 -17.28 -9.88 2.21
CA ALA A 348 -18.19 -9.21 1.27
C ALA A 348 -17.59 -9.10 -0.14
N THR A 349 -17.24 -10.22 -0.75
CA THR A 349 -16.81 -10.26 -2.14
C THR A 349 -17.28 -11.58 -2.70
N GLU A 350 -18.32 -11.56 -3.54
CA GLU A 350 -18.90 -12.79 -4.08
C GLU A 350 -17.86 -13.61 -4.85
N ARG A 351 -16.92 -12.92 -5.55
CA ARG A 351 -15.83 -13.53 -6.32
C ARG A 351 -14.57 -12.65 -6.34
N PRO A 352 -13.70 -12.72 -5.32
CA PRO A 352 -12.45 -11.97 -5.28
C PRO A 352 -11.43 -12.45 -6.34
N PHE A 353 -11.68 -13.63 -6.94
CA PHE A 353 -10.90 -14.18 -8.04
C PHE A 353 -11.85 -14.46 -9.22
N SER A 354 -11.73 -13.70 -10.30
CA SER A 354 -12.49 -13.82 -11.54
C SER A 354 -11.87 -14.77 -12.56
N PHE A 355 -10.57 -15.08 -12.45
CA PHE A 355 -9.90 -16.00 -13.37
C PHE A 355 -10.45 -17.43 -13.21
N MET A 356 -11.32 -17.80 -14.14
CA MET A 356 -11.90 -19.12 -14.24
C MET A 356 -11.14 -19.93 -15.29
N SER A 357 -10.39 -20.94 -14.87
CA SER A 357 -9.82 -21.89 -15.82
C SER A 357 -10.78 -23.04 -16.04
N THR A 358 -11.03 -23.33 -17.32
CA THR A 358 -11.61 -24.61 -17.73
C THR A 358 -10.50 -25.66 -17.76
N THR A 359 -10.59 -26.71 -16.94
CA THR A 359 -9.67 -27.85 -17.05
C THR A 359 -9.88 -28.60 -18.37
N ARG A 360 -8.97 -29.52 -18.73
CA ARG A 360 -9.06 -30.41 -19.92
C ARG A 360 -10.41 -31.14 -20.06
N PHE A 361 -11.22 -31.17 -19.00
CA PHE A 361 -12.50 -31.86 -18.91
C PHE A 361 -13.69 -30.91 -18.64
N GLY A 362 -13.62 -29.63 -19.05
CA GLY A 362 -14.78 -28.72 -19.06
C GLY A 362 -15.12 -28.05 -17.72
N VAL A 363 -14.18 -28.01 -16.77
CA VAL A 363 -14.45 -27.64 -15.37
C VAL A 363 -13.94 -26.24 -15.10
N LYS A 364 -14.83 -25.31 -14.78
CA LYS A 364 -14.45 -23.96 -14.33
C LYS A 364 -14.07 -23.99 -12.85
N ARG A 365 -12.91 -23.45 -12.50
CA ARG A 365 -12.45 -23.24 -11.11
C ARG A 365 -11.74 -21.91 -10.98
N MET A 366 -11.71 -21.36 -9.77
CA MET A 366 -10.88 -20.21 -9.43
C MET A 366 -9.39 -20.56 -9.55
N VAL A 367 -8.62 -19.64 -10.13
CA VAL A 367 -7.18 -19.76 -10.34
C VAL A 367 -6.48 -18.50 -9.83
N ILE A 368 -5.41 -18.68 -9.05
CA ILE A 368 -4.57 -17.58 -8.57
C ILE A 368 -3.59 -17.14 -9.66
N ALA A 369 -3.04 -15.93 -9.52
CA ALA A 369 -2.14 -15.33 -10.51
C ALA A 369 -0.91 -16.23 -10.80
N GLU A 370 -0.33 -16.82 -9.78
CA GLU A 370 0.86 -17.67 -9.86
C GLU A 370 0.64 -18.93 -10.71
N GLU A 371 -0.54 -19.54 -10.62
CA GLU A 371 -0.84 -20.71 -11.45
C GLU A 371 -0.97 -20.29 -12.92
N LEU A 372 -1.51 -19.09 -13.20
CA LEU A 372 -1.58 -18.57 -14.55
C LEU A 372 -0.17 -18.29 -15.12
N GLU A 373 0.75 -17.76 -14.29
CA GLU A 373 2.16 -17.59 -14.65
C GLU A 373 2.83 -18.92 -14.97
N LEU A 374 2.66 -19.94 -14.11
CA LEU A 374 3.16 -21.30 -14.35
C LEU A 374 2.66 -21.89 -15.68
N ARG A 375 1.38 -21.67 -16.01
CA ARG A 375 0.79 -22.17 -17.25
C ARG A 375 1.34 -21.46 -18.49
N LYS A 376 1.52 -20.15 -18.42
CA LYS A 376 2.13 -19.37 -19.51
C LYS A 376 3.55 -19.84 -19.80
N ALA A 377 4.33 -20.15 -18.76
CA ALA A 377 5.70 -20.67 -18.88
C ALA A 377 5.79 -22.04 -19.57
N LEU A 378 4.71 -22.84 -19.54
CA LEU A 378 4.64 -24.15 -20.18
C LEU A 378 4.24 -24.10 -21.67
N HIS A 379 3.88 -22.93 -22.22
CA HIS A 379 3.50 -22.78 -23.62
C HIS A 379 4.70 -22.46 -24.53
N PRO A 380 4.93 -23.20 -25.63
CA PRO A 380 6.15 -23.12 -26.44
C PRO A 380 6.33 -21.85 -27.30
N GLN A 381 5.43 -20.86 -27.23
CA GLN A 381 5.52 -19.58 -27.96
C GLN A 381 5.65 -18.35 -27.03
N GLY A 382 5.89 -18.54 -25.73
CA GLY A 382 6.23 -17.45 -24.80
C GLY A 382 7.73 -17.20 -24.79
N LEU A 383 8.13 -15.95 -25.05
CA LEU A 383 9.49 -15.44 -25.13
C LEU A 383 10.44 -15.94 -24.02
N ALA A 384 11.65 -16.29 -24.46
CA ALA A 384 12.96 -16.19 -23.84
C ALA A 384 13.12 -16.53 -22.33
N GLU A 385 14.01 -17.48 -22.09
CA GLU A 385 14.72 -17.79 -20.85
C GLU A 385 14.75 -16.67 -19.80
N GLY A 386 14.18 -16.95 -18.61
CA GLY A 386 14.41 -16.16 -17.41
C GLY A 386 13.23 -16.13 -16.45
N GLN A 387 13.21 -17.08 -15.50
CA GLN A 387 12.54 -16.96 -14.19
C GLN A 387 11.00 -16.87 -14.18
N SER A 388 10.30 -17.99 -14.39
CA SER A 388 9.13 -18.24 -13.54
C SER A 388 9.67 -18.57 -12.15
N GLY A 389 9.81 -17.57 -11.29
CA GLY A 389 10.35 -17.72 -9.93
C GLY A 389 9.40 -18.45 -8.96
N VAL A 390 8.39 -19.15 -9.48
CA VAL A 390 7.34 -19.81 -8.71
C VAL A 390 7.28 -21.29 -9.08
N THR A 391 7.30 -22.18 -8.10
CA THR A 391 7.22 -23.64 -8.29
C THR A 391 5.82 -24.19 -8.04
N ASP A 392 5.48 -25.37 -8.59
CA ASP A 392 4.22 -26.05 -8.28
C ASP A 392 4.02 -26.25 -6.76
N GLU A 393 5.10 -26.45 -6.00
CA GLU A 393 5.08 -26.62 -4.54
C GLU A 393 4.69 -25.33 -3.82
N GLN A 394 5.21 -24.18 -4.26
CA GLN A 394 4.83 -22.88 -3.73
C GLN A 394 3.35 -22.59 -3.98
N VAL A 395 2.86 -22.85 -5.20
CA VAL A 395 1.44 -22.70 -5.55
C VAL A 395 0.55 -23.65 -4.74
N ALA A 396 0.98 -24.90 -4.54
CA ALA A 396 0.28 -25.85 -3.66
C ALA A 396 0.20 -25.35 -2.21
N SER A 397 1.28 -24.76 -1.69
CA SER A 397 1.31 -24.18 -0.34
C SER A 397 0.35 -22.99 -0.21
N ILE A 398 0.31 -22.10 -1.22
CA ILE A 398 -0.61 -20.96 -1.25
C ILE A 398 -2.07 -21.46 -1.23
N TYR A 399 -2.41 -22.42 -2.10
CA TYR A 399 -3.75 -23.01 -2.12
C TYR A 399 -4.12 -23.65 -0.77
N ARG A 400 -3.18 -24.36 -0.12
CA ARG A 400 -3.42 -24.97 1.19
C ARG A 400 -3.73 -23.92 2.26
N GLN A 401 -2.99 -22.82 2.29
CA GLN A 401 -3.20 -21.74 3.28
C GLN A 401 -4.53 -21.03 3.05
N LEU A 402 -4.85 -20.66 1.79
CA LEU A 402 -6.15 -20.07 1.43
C LEU A 402 -7.32 -21.00 1.75
N ARG A 403 -7.16 -22.31 1.51
CA ARG A 403 -8.15 -23.33 1.87
C ARG A 403 -8.39 -23.38 3.37
N LYS A 404 -7.31 -23.50 4.15
CA LYS A 404 -7.38 -23.57 5.62
C LYS A 404 -8.11 -22.35 6.20
N GLY A 405 -7.80 -21.15 5.72
CA GLY A 405 -8.46 -19.92 6.18
C GLY A 405 -9.97 -19.87 5.93
N ARG A 406 -10.46 -20.52 4.86
CA ARG A 406 -11.90 -20.66 4.59
C ARG A 406 -12.54 -21.78 5.42
N GLU A 407 -11.86 -22.91 5.57
CA GLU A 407 -12.29 -24.04 6.42
C GLU A 407 -12.48 -23.59 7.88
N ASP A 408 -11.53 -22.81 8.41
CA ASP A 408 -11.57 -22.27 9.77
C ASP A 408 -12.79 -21.33 9.99
N ARG A 409 -13.35 -20.77 8.91
CA ARG A 409 -14.58 -19.94 8.92
C ARG A 409 -15.84 -20.70 8.56
N LYS A 410 -15.76 -22.02 8.38
CA LYS A 410 -16.87 -22.89 7.95
C LYS A 410 -17.40 -22.57 6.54
N ASP A 411 -16.61 -21.89 5.71
CA ASP A 411 -16.88 -21.72 4.27
C ASP A 411 -16.36 -22.97 3.51
N GLU A 412 -17.03 -24.10 3.73
CA GLU A 412 -16.75 -25.35 3.02
C GLU A 412 -16.93 -25.23 1.49
N PRO A 413 -17.97 -24.53 0.95
CA PRO A 413 -18.13 -24.30 -0.48
C PRO A 413 -16.93 -23.62 -1.15
N GLY A 414 -16.43 -22.53 -0.55
CA GLY A 414 -15.31 -21.77 -1.08
C GLY A 414 -13.96 -22.45 -0.96
N ALA A 415 -13.76 -23.28 0.07
CA ALA A 415 -12.55 -24.07 0.26
C ALA A 415 -12.35 -25.16 -0.81
N ALA A 416 -13.44 -25.66 -1.41
CA ALA A 416 -13.42 -26.76 -2.36
C ALA A 416 -12.61 -26.47 -3.64
N ASP A 417 -12.68 -25.24 -4.15
CA ASP A 417 -11.96 -24.85 -5.37
C ASP A 417 -10.44 -24.79 -5.13
N PHE A 418 -10.03 -24.31 -3.96
CA PHE A 418 -8.63 -24.30 -3.54
C PHE A 418 -8.08 -25.71 -3.26
N TYR A 419 -8.89 -26.58 -2.66
CA TYR A 419 -8.55 -28.00 -2.49
C TYR A 419 -8.23 -28.68 -3.83
N TYR A 420 -9.06 -28.43 -4.85
CA TYR A 420 -8.84 -28.98 -6.18
C TYR A 420 -7.53 -28.46 -6.80
N GLY A 421 -7.27 -27.15 -6.68
CA GLY A 421 -6.03 -26.52 -7.17
C GLY A 421 -4.78 -27.11 -6.52
N GLU A 422 -4.79 -27.25 -5.20
CA GLU A 422 -3.71 -27.87 -4.41
C GLU A 422 -3.38 -29.28 -4.88
N MET A 423 -4.40 -30.15 -5.04
CA MET A 423 -4.18 -31.53 -5.47
C MET A 423 -3.59 -31.63 -6.89
N LEU A 424 -4.01 -30.74 -7.80
CA LEU A 424 -3.42 -30.69 -9.14
C LEU A 424 -1.95 -30.29 -9.11
N MET A 425 -1.57 -29.31 -8.28
CA MET A 425 -0.18 -28.90 -8.17
C MET A 425 0.68 -29.99 -7.53
N ARG A 426 0.18 -30.68 -6.49
CA ARG A 426 0.87 -31.84 -5.89
C ARG A 426 1.09 -32.99 -6.86
N MET A 427 0.16 -33.21 -7.78
CA MET A 427 0.30 -34.24 -8.82
C MET A 427 1.46 -33.93 -9.79
N ARG A 428 1.74 -32.64 -10.03
CA ARG A 428 2.81 -32.15 -10.92
C ARG A 428 4.16 -31.97 -10.22
N ALA A 429 4.15 -31.71 -8.91
CA ALA A 429 5.35 -31.45 -8.13
C ALA A 429 6.42 -32.55 -8.29
N ALA A 430 7.68 -32.12 -8.45
CA ALA A 430 8.80 -32.98 -8.82
C ALA A 430 9.14 -34.02 -7.74
N HIS A 431 8.98 -33.66 -6.46
CA HIS A 431 9.33 -34.51 -5.31
C HIS A 431 8.24 -35.50 -4.88
N THR A 432 7.03 -35.43 -5.45
CA THR A 432 5.95 -36.37 -5.14
C THR A 432 6.33 -37.79 -5.59
N SER A 433 6.34 -38.75 -4.65
CA SER A 433 6.72 -40.13 -4.94
C SER A 433 5.80 -40.77 -5.99
N ARG A 434 6.30 -41.75 -6.75
CA ARG A 434 5.47 -42.47 -7.74
C ARG A 434 4.23 -43.11 -7.11
N ALA A 435 4.36 -43.67 -5.91
CA ALA A 435 3.25 -44.27 -5.18
C ALA A 435 2.20 -43.21 -4.79
N GLU A 436 2.62 -42.06 -4.29
CA GLU A 436 1.72 -40.96 -3.93
C GLU A 436 1.00 -40.40 -5.17
N ARG A 437 1.69 -40.24 -6.31
CA ARG A 437 1.04 -39.86 -7.57
C ARG A 437 -0.01 -40.86 -8.03
N VAL A 438 0.26 -42.17 -7.88
CA VAL A 438 -0.70 -43.24 -8.20
C VAL A 438 -1.92 -43.17 -7.27
N ILE A 439 -1.72 -42.95 -5.96
CA ILE A 439 -2.81 -42.81 -4.99
C ILE A 439 -3.68 -41.59 -5.30
N ILE A 440 -3.06 -40.42 -5.50
CA ILE A 440 -3.78 -39.18 -5.86
C ILE A 440 -4.50 -39.35 -7.20
N GLY A 441 -3.86 -40.00 -8.17
CA GLY A 441 -4.44 -40.30 -9.49
C GLY A 441 -5.64 -41.24 -9.42
N ALA A 442 -5.55 -42.33 -8.63
CA ALA A 442 -6.64 -43.28 -8.41
C ALA A 442 -7.83 -42.59 -7.71
N TYR A 443 -7.56 -41.79 -6.67
CA TYR A 443 -8.58 -41.02 -5.97
C TYR A 443 -9.24 -39.98 -6.89
N TRP A 444 -8.47 -39.29 -7.74
CA TRP A 444 -9.01 -38.40 -8.75
C TRP A 444 -9.92 -39.14 -9.75
N LEU A 445 -9.48 -40.29 -10.25
CA LEU A 445 -10.21 -41.06 -11.26
C LEU A 445 -11.59 -41.47 -10.75
N ILE A 446 -11.62 -42.01 -9.54
CA ILE A 446 -12.79 -42.60 -8.91
C ILE A 446 -13.74 -41.55 -8.33
N SER A 447 -13.22 -40.52 -7.65
CA SER A 447 -14.03 -39.60 -6.85
C SER A 447 -14.06 -38.16 -7.37
N GLY A 448 -13.19 -37.79 -8.32
CA GLY A 448 -13.05 -36.39 -8.74
C GLY A 448 -12.74 -35.47 -7.55
N PHE A 449 -11.85 -35.92 -6.67
CA PHE A 449 -11.47 -35.28 -5.41
C PHE A 449 -12.65 -35.02 -4.45
N GLY A 450 -13.68 -35.88 -4.45
CA GLY A 450 -14.86 -35.72 -3.58
C GLY A 450 -15.90 -34.70 -4.07
N LEU A 451 -15.68 -34.07 -5.24
CA LEU A 451 -16.52 -32.98 -5.72
C LEU A 451 -17.53 -33.39 -6.80
N ARG A 452 -17.49 -34.64 -7.29
CA ARG A 452 -18.35 -35.12 -8.39
C ARG A 452 -19.00 -36.48 -8.14
N ALA A 453 -20.30 -36.42 -7.88
CA ALA A 453 -21.18 -37.58 -7.84
C ALA A 453 -21.17 -38.38 -9.16
N SER A 454 -21.13 -37.71 -10.31
CA SER A 454 -21.18 -38.36 -11.62
C SER A 454 -20.00 -39.29 -11.89
N ARG A 455 -18.80 -38.97 -11.40
CA ARG A 455 -17.61 -39.82 -11.61
C ARG A 455 -17.66 -41.07 -10.74
N ALA A 456 -18.04 -40.91 -9.47
CA ALA A 456 -18.24 -42.02 -8.56
C ALA A 456 -19.36 -42.95 -9.06
N PHE A 457 -20.44 -42.37 -9.60
CA PHE A 457 -21.54 -43.13 -10.18
C PHE A 457 -21.16 -43.84 -11.49
N VAL A 458 -20.42 -43.19 -12.39
CA VAL A 458 -19.90 -43.85 -13.60
C VAL A 458 -18.90 -44.95 -13.23
N ALA A 459 -18.02 -44.72 -12.26
CA ALA A 459 -17.12 -45.76 -11.75
C ALA A 459 -17.90 -46.93 -11.14
N PHE A 460 -19.03 -46.66 -10.45
CA PHE A 460 -19.94 -47.69 -9.96
C PHE A 460 -20.56 -48.49 -11.11
N LEU A 461 -21.06 -47.83 -12.16
CA LEU A 461 -21.57 -48.50 -13.35
C LEU A 461 -20.50 -49.35 -14.03
N ILE A 462 -19.27 -48.83 -14.17
CA ILE A 462 -18.13 -49.58 -14.74
C ILE A 462 -17.79 -50.79 -13.87
N ALA A 463 -17.81 -50.66 -12.53
CA ALA A 463 -17.56 -51.79 -11.63
C ALA A 463 -18.64 -52.88 -11.78
N VAL A 464 -19.91 -52.48 -11.93
CA VAL A 464 -21.02 -53.42 -12.17
C VAL A 464 -20.87 -54.10 -13.55
N THR A 465 -20.54 -53.37 -14.61
CA THR A 465 -20.38 -53.95 -15.96
C THR A 465 -19.15 -54.85 -16.06
N ALA A 466 -18.02 -54.44 -15.49
CA ALA A 466 -16.82 -55.27 -15.42
C ALA A 466 -17.07 -56.52 -14.57
N GLY A 467 -17.70 -56.37 -13.41
CA GLY A 467 -18.12 -57.48 -12.56
C GLY A 467 -19.03 -58.47 -13.30
N THR A 468 -20.02 -57.94 -14.03
CA THR A 468 -20.90 -58.73 -14.90
C THR A 468 -20.10 -59.53 -15.92
N ALA A 469 -19.19 -58.89 -16.66
CA ALA A 469 -18.42 -59.55 -17.70
C ALA A 469 -17.52 -60.66 -17.12
N ILE A 470 -16.84 -60.40 -16.00
CA ILE A 470 -15.94 -61.39 -15.38
C ILE A 470 -16.75 -62.56 -14.78
N ILE A 471 -17.90 -62.29 -14.15
CA ILE A 471 -18.77 -63.35 -13.62
C ILE A 471 -19.37 -64.19 -14.76
N ALA A 472 -19.80 -63.55 -15.85
CA ALA A 472 -20.32 -64.24 -17.03
C ALA A 472 -19.26 -65.12 -17.73
N LEU A 473 -18.00 -64.68 -17.75
CA LEU A 473 -16.90 -65.41 -18.39
C LEU A 473 -16.37 -66.56 -17.52
N CYS A 474 -16.19 -66.35 -16.21
CA CYS A 474 -15.43 -67.27 -15.37
C CYS A 474 -16.03 -67.52 -13.97
N GLY A 475 -17.14 -66.89 -13.59
CA GLY A 475 -17.63 -66.88 -12.21
C GLY A 475 -18.85 -67.75 -11.92
N LEU A 476 -19.53 -68.27 -12.94
CA LEU A 476 -20.77 -69.03 -12.76
C LEU A 476 -20.48 -70.54 -12.65
N SER A 477 -21.14 -71.21 -11.70
CA SER A 477 -21.05 -72.66 -11.55
C SER A 477 -21.93 -73.35 -12.60
N PRO A 478 -21.47 -74.41 -13.31
CA PRO A 478 -22.31 -75.12 -14.25
C PRO A 478 -23.48 -75.82 -13.53
N ASP A 479 -24.70 -75.69 -14.07
CA ASP A 479 -25.86 -76.40 -13.51
C ASP A 479 -25.73 -77.92 -13.75
N SER A 480 -26.37 -78.70 -12.88
CA SER A 480 -26.30 -80.18 -12.79
C SER A 480 -26.79 -80.96 -14.03
N ARG A 481 -27.16 -80.26 -15.13
CA ARG A 481 -27.57 -80.81 -16.44
C ARG A 481 -26.71 -80.35 -17.62
N GLY A 482 -25.59 -79.65 -17.42
CA GLY A 482 -24.59 -79.38 -18.46
C GLY A 482 -25.00 -78.43 -19.60
N ALA A 483 -26.11 -77.69 -19.47
CA ALA A 483 -26.53 -76.69 -20.46
C ALA A 483 -26.20 -75.26 -19.98
N PRO A 484 -25.54 -74.41 -20.79
CA PRO A 484 -25.25 -73.03 -20.41
C PRO A 484 -26.50 -72.17 -20.62
N ARG A 485 -27.25 -71.89 -19.54
CA ARG A 485 -28.35 -70.92 -19.56
C ARG A 485 -28.27 -69.87 -18.45
N TYR A 486 -27.07 -69.47 -18.06
CA TYR A 486 -26.95 -68.21 -17.33
C TYR A 486 -27.04 -67.07 -18.34
N SER A 487 -28.13 -66.33 -18.28
CA SER A 487 -28.31 -65.14 -19.10
C SER A 487 -27.34 -64.06 -18.63
N LEU A 488 -26.93 -63.15 -19.53
CA LEU A 488 -26.24 -61.91 -19.14
C LEU A 488 -27.02 -61.15 -18.05
N LEU A 489 -28.35 -61.33 -18.00
CA LEU A 489 -29.21 -60.79 -16.95
C LEU A 489 -28.93 -61.39 -15.57
N ASP A 490 -28.57 -62.67 -15.47
CA ASP A 490 -28.28 -63.32 -14.19
C ASP A 490 -26.92 -62.84 -13.65
N ALA A 491 -25.92 -62.73 -14.53
CA ALA A 491 -24.61 -62.17 -14.18
C ALA A 491 -24.69 -60.70 -13.76
N THR A 492 -25.52 -59.89 -14.44
CA THR A 492 -25.72 -58.47 -14.04
C THR A 492 -26.42 -58.36 -12.70
N LEU A 493 -27.45 -59.18 -12.44
CA LEU A 493 -28.14 -59.20 -11.15
C LEU A 493 -27.23 -59.63 -10.00
N ILE A 494 -26.36 -60.63 -10.20
CA ILE A 494 -25.38 -61.06 -9.19
C ILE A 494 -24.35 -59.96 -8.92
N ALA A 495 -23.80 -59.32 -9.95
CA ALA A 495 -22.85 -58.22 -9.81
C ALA A 495 -23.46 -57.01 -9.10
N LEU A 496 -24.70 -56.63 -9.48
CA LEU A 496 -25.41 -55.50 -8.88
C LEU A 496 -25.79 -55.77 -7.41
N LYS A 497 -26.33 -56.95 -7.10
CA LYS A 497 -26.63 -57.35 -5.71
C LYS A 497 -25.38 -57.38 -4.85
N SER A 498 -24.26 -57.87 -5.40
CA SER A 498 -22.97 -57.86 -4.72
C SER A 498 -22.48 -56.43 -4.44
N CYS A 499 -22.57 -55.52 -5.41
CA CYS A 499 -22.24 -54.09 -5.21
C CYS A 499 -23.14 -53.40 -4.16
N LEU A 500 -24.37 -53.88 -3.94
CA LEU A 500 -25.30 -53.34 -2.95
C LEU A 500 -25.17 -54.03 -1.57
N GLY A 501 -24.23 -54.97 -1.42
CA GLY A 501 -24.02 -55.72 -0.17
C GLY A 501 -25.09 -56.77 0.11
N TRP A 502 -25.93 -57.11 -0.88
CA TRP A 502 -26.98 -58.13 -0.72
C TRP A 502 -26.42 -59.53 -0.98
N GLN A 503 -26.98 -60.52 -0.26
CA GLN A 503 -26.63 -61.93 -0.46
C GLN A 503 -27.01 -62.36 -1.89
N SER A 504 -26.05 -62.99 -2.57
CA SER A 504 -26.24 -63.52 -3.93
C SER A 504 -26.55 -65.01 -3.86
N PRO A 505 -27.47 -65.54 -4.68
CA PRO A 505 -27.82 -66.96 -4.67
C PRO A 505 -26.65 -67.85 -5.11
N SER A 506 -26.66 -69.09 -4.63
CA SER A 506 -25.59 -70.11 -4.59
C SER A 506 -25.05 -70.64 -5.94
N ALA A 507 -25.15 -69.87 -7.02
CA ALA A 507 -24.81 -70.29 -8.39
C ALA A 507 -23.44 -69.79 -8.87
N VAL A 508 -22.52 -69.49 -7.94
CA VAL A 508 -21.24 -68.85 -8.23
C VAL A 508 -20.11 -69.78 -7.81
N ASN A 509 -19.07 -69.90 -8.64
CA ASN A 509 -17.91 -70.74 -8.33
C ASN A 509 -16.92 -69.98 -7.43
N VAL A 510 -15.84 -70.63 -6.99
CA VAL A 510 -14.82 -70.03 -6.10
C VAL A 510 -14.28 -68.69 -6.63
N MET A 511 -14.05 -68.59 -7.94
CA MET A 511 -13.57 -67.35 -8.57
C MET A 511 -14.63 -66.24 -8.53
N GLY A 512 -15.88 -66.58 -8.81
CA GLY A 512 -16.99 -65.63 -8.72
C GLY A 512 -17.31 -65.22 -7.28
N GLU A 513 -17.04 -66.06 -6.27
CA GLU A 513 -17.13 -65.69 -4.85
C GLU A 513 -16.10 -64.60 -4.50
N TYR A 514 -14.84 -64.75 -4.92
CA TYR A 514 -13.82 -63.73 -4.73
C TYR A 514 -14.17 -62.40 -5.41
N ILE A 515 -14.73 -62.45 -6.62
CA ILE A 515 -15.19 -61.24 -7.34
C ILE A 515 -16.38 -60.60 -6.63
N SER A 516 -17.35 -61.41 -6.20
CA SER A 516 -18.53 -60.93 -5.45
C SER A 516 -18.12 -60.29 -4.14
N LEU A 517 -17.13 -60.87 -3.44
CA LEU A 517 -16.55 -60.30 -2.24
C LEU A 517 -15.89 -58.95 -2.54
N ALA A 518 -15.09 -58.83 -3.60
CA ALA A 518 -14.48 -57.58 -4.00
C ALA A 518 -15.52 -56.49 -4.34
N LEU A 519 -16.58 -56.84 -5.08
CA LEU A 519 -17.68 -55.91 -5.41
C LEU A 519 -18.45 -55.45 -4.17
N ARG A 520 -18.59 -56.30 -3.14
CA ARG A 520 -19.22 -55.93 -1.86
C ARG A 520 -18.45 -54.87 -1.08
N PHE A 521 -17.15 -54.72 -1.31
CA PHE A 521 -16.37 -53.61 -0.75
C PHE A 521 -16.40 -52.39 -1.67
N VAL A 522 -16.21 -52.58 -2.98
CA VAL A 522 -16.10 -51.49 -3.94
C VAL A 522 -17.43 -50.75 -4.13
N GLY A 523 -18.54 -51.47 -4.25
CA GLY A 523 -19.87 -50.91 -4.52
C GLY A 523 -20.34 -49.90 -3.46
N PRO A 524 -20.39 -50.27 -2.17
CA PRO A 524 -20.81 -49.36 -1.11
C PRO A 524 -19.88 -48.14 -0.93
N VAL A 525 -18.57 -48.32 -1.14
CA VAL A 525 -17.60 -47.21 -1.09
C VAL A 525 -17.88 -46.20 -2.20
N LEU A 526 -18.10 -46.67 -3.43
CA LEU A 526 -18.42 -45.78 -4.57
C LEU A 526 -19.75 -45.05 -4.39
N LEU A 527 -20.77 -45.74 -3.88
CA LEU A 527 -22.06 -45.11 -3.55
C LEU A 527 -21.94 -44.10 -2.40
N GLY A 528 -21.13 -44.41 -1.38
CA GLY A 528 -20.83 -43.49 -0.29
C GLY A 528 -20.12 -42.23 -0.76
N LEU A 529 -19.11 -42.37 -1.64
CA LEU A 529 -18.44 -41.24 -2.29
C LEU A 529 -19.39 -40.41 -3.17
N CYS A 530 -20.31 -41.08 -3.88
CA CYS A 530 -21.35 -40.41 -4.65
C CYS A 530 -22.27 -39.57 -3.75
N ALA A 531 -22.78 -40.15 -2.65
CA ALA A 531 -23.63 -39.46 -1.69
C ALA A 531 -22.94 -38.27 -1.03
N LEU A 532 -21.67 -38.41 -0.64
CA LEU A 532 -20.85 -37.32 -0.08
C LEU A 532 -20.68 -36.17 -1.09
N ALA A 533 -20.42 -36.50 -2.35
CA ALA A 533 -20.27 -35.49 -3.41
C ALA A 533 -21.60 -34.78 -3.75
N ILE A 534 -22.74 -35.47 -3.67
CA ILE A 534 -24.08 -34.85 -3.81
C ILE A 534 -24.33 -33.89 -2.65
N ARG A 535 -24.12 -34.33 -1.41
CA ARG A 535 -24.26 -33.48 -0.21
C ARG A 535 -23.40 -32.22 -0.31
N GLY A 536 -22.15 -32.37 -0.76
CA GLY A 536 -21.25 -31.24 -0.99
C GLY A 536 -21.69 -30.32 -2.14
N ARG A 537 -22.49 -30.78 -3.10
CA ARG A 537 -23.07 -29.92 -4.15
C ARG A 537 -24.30 -29.16 -3.67
N ILE A 538 -25.16 -29.78 -2.86
CA ILE A 538 -26.34 -29.13 -2.28
C ILE A 538 -25.93 -28.01 -1.32
N LYS A 539 -24.82 -28.17 -0.59
CA LYS A 539 -24.24 -27.07 0.23
C LYS A 539 -23.69 -25.89 -0.60
N ARG A 540 -23.44 -26.05 -1.90
CA ARG A 540 -22.77 -25.06 -2.77
C ARG A 540 -23.72 -24.21 -3.61
N GLY A 541 -24.98 -24.63 -3.76
CA GLY A 541 -26.02 -23.90 -4.49
C GLY A 541 -27.06 -23.40 -3.50
#